data_AF-A0A9E5YDH8-F1
#
_entry.id   AF-A0A9E5YDH8-F1
#
_cell.length_a   1.000
_cell.length_b   1.000
_cell.length_c   1.000
_cell.angle_alpha   90.00
_cell.angle_beta   90.00
_cell.angle_gamma   90.00
#
_symmetry.space_group_name_H-M   'P 1'
#
loop_
_entity.id
_entity.type
_entity.pdbx_description
1 polymer ?
#
loop_
_entity_poly.entity_id
_entity_poly.type
_entity_poly.pdbx_seq_one_letter_code
_entity_poly.pdbx_strand_id
1 'polypeptide(L)' 'MPESSSFEYAVIRVVPYVERQEFVNVGIILFCRTRNYLDTMIESELSRLKSLSPDSNIEMIKE' A
#
# COMPACT_ATOMS: atom_id res chain seq x y z
N MET A 1 -15.38 25.71 -9.37
CA MET A 1 -14.75 24.38 -9.29
C MET A 1 -13.68 24.47 -8.22
N PRO A 2 -13.59 23.53 -7.26
CA PRO A 2 -12.47 23.54 -6.31
C PRO A 2 -11.14 23.46 -7.09
N GLU A 3 -10.13 24.19 -6.66
CA GLU A 3 -8.79 24.11 -7.28
C GLU A 3 -8.26 22.68 -7.19
N SER A 4 -7.91 22.11 -8.35
CA SER A 4 -7.19 20.85 -8.40
C SER A 4 -5.75 21.07 -7.94
N SER A 5 -5.29 20.22 -7.03
CA SER A 5 -3.90 20.20 -6.59
C SER A 5 -3.21 18.98 -7.18
N SER A 6 -2.05 19.17 -7.79
CA SER A 6 -1.19 18.07 -8.21
C SER A 6 -0.73 17.29 -6.99
N PHE A 7 -0.76 15.97 -7.10
CA PHE A 7 -0.25 15.05 -6.09
C PHE A 7 0.55 13.95 -6.77
N GLU A 8 1.48 13.38 -6.03
CA GLU A 8 2.24 12.20 -6.39
C GLU A 8 1.79 11.06 -5.48
N TYR A 9 1.84 9.83 -5.97
CA TYR A 9 1.55 8.67 -5.16
C TYR A 9 2.46 7.49 -5.51
N ALA A 10 2.69 6.64 -4.53
CA ALA A 10 3.39 5.38 -4.69
C ALA A 10 2.54 4.23 -4.14
N VAL A 11 2.54 3.09 -4.83
CA VAL A 11 1.85 1.88 -4.38
C VAL A 11 2.78 1.05 -3.51
N ILE A 12 2.33 0.71 -2.31
CA ILE A 12 3.00 -0.23 -1.42
C ILE A 12 2.55 -1.64 -1.81
N ARG A 13 3.52 -2.53 -2.06
CA ARG A 13 3.28 -3.91 -2.45
C ARG A 13 4.09 -4.86 -1.58
N VAL A 14 3.48 -6.00 -1.25
CA VAL A 14 4.12 -7.10 -0.53
C VAL A 14 4.44 -8.20 -1.53
N VAL A 15 5.67 -8.69 -1.48
CA VAL A 15 6.18 -9.80 -2.28
C VAL A 15 6.45 -10.94 -1.31
N PRO A 16 5.48 -11.84 -1.06
CA PRO A 16 5.65 -12.88 -0.05
C PRO A 16 6.68 -13.95 -0.45
N TYR A 17 6.81 -14.19 -1.75
CA TYR A 17 7.73 -15.16 -2.34
C TYR A 17 8.48 -14.52 -3.51
N VAL A 18 9.74 -14.15 -3.28
CA VAL A 18 10.56 -13.44 -4.27
C VAL A 18 10.79 -14.29 -5.52
N GLU A 19 10.97 -15.59 -5.33
CA GLU A 19 11.22 -16.57 -6.38
C GLU A 19 10.03 -16.76 -7.34
N ARG A 20 8.80 -16.53 -6.85
CA ARG A 20 7.58 -16.63 -7.66
C ARG A 20 7.25 -15.33 -8.40
N GLN A 21 7.90 -14.24 -8.02
CA GLN A 21 7.62 -12.89 -8.52
C GLN A 21 6.15 -12.47 -8.34
N GLU A 22 5.47 -13.05 -7.36
CA GLU A 22 4.10 -12.73 -7.02
C GLU A 22 4.05 -11.55 -6.06
N PHE A 23 3.03 -10.70 -6.17
CA PHE A 23 2.86 -9.56 -5.27
C PHE A 23 1.40 -9.19 -5.05
N VAL A 24 1.14 -8.55 -3.91
CA VAL A 24 -0.16 -7.97 -3.57
C VAL A 24 0.04 -6.50 -3.23
N ASN A 25 -0.76 -5.62 -3.82
CA ASN A 25 -0.81 -4.21 -3.42
C ASN A 25 -1.53 -4.12 -2.08
N VAL A 26 -0.89 -3.49 -1.09
CA VAL A 26 -1.41 -3.41 0.28
C VAL A 26 -1.62 -1.97 0.74
N GLY A 27 -1.22 -0.97 -0.03
CA GLY A 27 -1.40 0.42 0.38
C GLY A 27 -0.89 1.44 -0.62
N ILE A 28 -1.04 2.71 -0.25
CA ILE A 28 -0.64 3.87 -1.04
C ILE A 28 0.02 4.90 -0.12
N ILE A 29 1.10 5.51 -0.59
CA ILE A 29 1.65 6.74 -0.04
C ILE A 29 1.18 7.87 -0.94
N LEU A 30 0.57 8.92 -0.37
CA LEU A 30 0.12 10.11 -1.10
C LEU A 30 0.90 11.33 -0.62
N PHE A 31 1.43 12.09 -1.58
CA PHE A 31 2.14 13.32 -1.33
C PHE A 31 1.56 14.47 -2.16
N CYS A 32 1.25 15.59 -1.50
CA CYS A 32 0.76 16.79 -2.15
C CYS A 32 1.49 18.02 -1.59
N ARG A 33 2.46 18.54 -2.35
CA ARG A 33 3.29 19.68 -1.93
C ARG A 33 2.48 20.93 -1.66
N THR A 34 1.53 21.26 -2.53
CA THR A 34 0.75 22.52 -2.43
C THR A 34 -0.15 22.56 -1.20
N ARG A 35 -0.53 21.39 -0.67
CA ARG A 35 -1.34 21.26 0.54
C ARG A 35 -0.52 20.92 1.78
N ASN A 36 0.81 20.84 1.67
CA ASN A 36 1.70 20.33 2.73
C ASN A 36 1.18 19.01 3.33
N TYR A 37 0.72 18.10 2.48
CA TYR A 37 0.07 16.86 2.87
C TYR A 37 0.96 15.68 2.50
N LEU A 38 1.20 14.80 3.47
CA LEU A 38 1.86 13.52 3.31
C LEU A 38 1.10 12.53 4.18
N ASP A 39 0.63 11.45 3.58
CA ASP A 39 -0.11 10.43 4.29
C ASP A 39 0.11 9.07 3.64
N THR A 40 -0.18 8.02 4.39
CA THR A 40 -0.09 6.63 3.94
C THR A 40 -1.33 5.89 4.39
N MET A 41 -1.91 5.11 3.48
CA MET A 41 -3.02 4.21 3.78
C MET A 41 -2.61 2.78 3.48
N ILE A 42 -2.72 1.92 4.48
CA ILE A 42 -2.57 0.46 4.36
C ILE A 42 -3.96 -0.18 4.44
N GLU A 43 -4.21 -1.16 3.58
CA GLU A 43 -5.43 -1.94 3.59
C GLU A 43 -5.53 -2.74 4.90
N SER A 44 -6.69 -2.61 5.55
CA SER A 44 -6.96 -3.29 6.82
C SER A 44 -7.26 -4.77 6.65
N GLU A 45 -7.82 -5.14 5.50
CA GLU A 45 -8.21 -6.51 5.16
C GLU A 45 -7.24 -7.14 4.15
N LEU A 46 -6.21 -7.82 4.68
CA LEU A 46 -5.17 -8.48 3.88
C LEU A 46 -5.51 -9.93 3.50
N SER A 47 -6.80 -10.30 3.42
CA SER A 47 -7.26 -11.62 2.94
C SER A 47 -6.59 -12.05 1.63
N ARG A 48 -6.40 -11.14 0.67
CA ARG A 48 -5.71 -11.43 -0.60
C ARG A 48 -4.26 -11.88 -0.39
N LEU A 49 -3.56 -11.28 0.57
CA LEU A 49 -2.20 -11.70 0.93
C LEU A 49 -2.22 -13.10 1.54
N LYS A 50 -3.19 -13.41 2.42
CA LYS A 50 -3.35 -14.75 2.99
C LYS A 50 -3.75 -15.82 1.98
N SER A 51 -4.52 -15.47 0.95
CA SER A 51 -4.82 -16.38 -0.15
C SER A 51 -3.58 -16.71 -0.98
N LEU A 52 -2.68 -15.74 -1.17
CA LEU A 52 -1.43 -15.92 -1.92
C LEU A 52 -0.34 -16.60 -1.07
N SER A 53 -0.25 -16.24 0.20
CA SER A 53 0.74 -16.71 1.17
C SER A 53 0.09 -16.88 2.55
N PRO A 54 -0.41 -18.08 2.85
CA PRO A 54 -1.08 -18.37 4.12
C PRO A 54 -0.20 -18.09 5.36
N ASP A 55 1.11 -18.25 5.21
CA ASP A 55 2.10 -18.10 6.29
C ASP A 55 2.52 -16.64 6.52
N SER A 56 2.13 -15.68 5.66
CA SER A 56 2.49 -14.27 5.81
C SER A 56 1.98 -13.68 7.14
N ASN A 57 2.85 -13.03 7.91
CA ASN A 57 2.46 -12.34 9.15
C ASN A 57 1.86 -10.97 8.85
N ILE A 58 0.53 -10.86 8.86
CA ILE A 58 -0.19 -9.61 8.56
C ILE A 58 0.10 -8.50 9.57
N GLU A 59 0.33 -8.83 10.85
CA GLU A 59 0.51 -7.84 11.91
C GLU A 59 1.73 -6.95 11.65
N MET A 60 2.80 -7.50 11.06
CA MET A 60 3.99 -6.73 10.68
C MET A 60 3.74 -5.69 9.57
N ILE A 61 2.61 -5.77 8.86
CA ILE A 61 2.26 -4.83 7.77
C ILE A 61 1.38 -3.69 8.28
N LYS A 62 0.72 -3.86 9.44
CA LYS A 62 -0.26 -2.92 9.99
C LYS A 62 0.32 -1.94 11.03
N GLU A 63 1.58 -2.12 11.43
CA GLU A 63 2.32 -1.27 12.37
C GLU A 63 3.00 -0.08 11.66
#